data_AF-A0A418IE57-F1
#
_entry.id   AF-A0A418IE57-F1
#
_cell.length_a   1.000
_cell.length_b   1.000
_cell.length_c   1.000
_cell.angle_alpha   90.00
_cell.angle_beta   90.00
_cell.angle_gamma   90.00
#
_symmetry.space_group_name_H-M   'P 1'
#
loop_
_entity.id
_entity.type
_entity.pdbx_description
1 polymer ?
#
loop_
_entity_poly.entity_id
_entity_poly.type
_entity_poly.pdbx_seq_one_letter_code
_entity_poly.pdbx_strand_id
1 'polypeptide(L)' 'YIAEQNNVEFCYRISGESCFIFKVRFKSMIDVERFVDSMQRYGHTKTHFIFSKTI' A
#
# COMPACT_ATOMS: atom_id res chain seq x y z
N TYR A 1 -4.98 6.82 -9.76
CA TYR A 1 -5.10 7.17 -8.33
C TYR A 1 -3.95 6.65 -7.47
N ILE A 2 -3.82 5.33 -7.25
CA ILE A 2 -2.80 4.79 -6.31
C ILE A 2 -1.39 5.05 -6.84
N ALA A 3 -1.09 4.67 -8.09
CA ALA A 3 0.24 4.85 -8.68
C ALA A 3 0.69 6.32 -8.84
N GLU A 4 -0.23 7.28 -8.71
CA GLU A 4 0.06 8.72 -8.86
C GLU A 4 0.46 9.38 -7.52
N GLN A 5 0.41 8.65 -6.41
CA GLN A 5 0.78 9.19 -5.10
C GLN A 5 2.30 9.18 -4.92
N ASN A 6 2.88 10.30 -4.48
CA ASN A 6 4.33 10.46 -4.33
C ASN A 6 5.00 9.50 -3.33
N ASN A 7 4.23 8.92 -2.42
CA ASN A 7 4.67 7.97 -1.41
C ASN A 7 4.66 6.52 -1.90
N VAL A 8 4.19 6.25 -3.11
CA VAL A 8 4.16 4.92 -3.73
C VAL A 8 5.47 4.65 -4.44
N GLU A 9 6.19 3.63 -3.98
CA GLU A 9 7.46 3.17 -4.59
C GLU A 9 7.17 2.37 -5.86
N PHE A 10 6.12 1.55 -5.84
CA PHE A 10 5.61 0.86 -7.02
C PHE A 10 4.15 0.47 -6.84
N CYS A 11 3.45 0.30 -7.96
CA CYS A 11 2.10 -0.23 -8.00
C CYS A 11 1.99 -1.19 -9.20
N TYR A 12 1.81 -2.48 -8.92
CA TYR A 12 1.67 -3.51 -9.93
C TYR A 12 0.28 -4.13 -9.87
N ARG A 13 -0.27 -4.43 -11.05
CA ARG A 13 -1.41 -5.32 -11.17
C ARG A 13 -0.88 -6.75 -11.15
N ILE A 14 -1.43 -7.58 -10.27
CA ILE A 14 -1.03 -8.98 -10.14
C ILE A 14 -2.22 -9.89 -10.45
N SER A 15 -1.92 -11.10 -10.87
CA SER A 15 -2.90 -12.17 -11.00
C SER A 15 -2.90 -12.98 -9.71
N GLY A 16 -4.04 -13.06 -9.03
CA GLY A 16 -4.16 -13.78 -7.76
C GLY A 16 -5.39 -13.35 -6.95
N GLU A 17 -5.35 -13.62 -5.64
CA GLU A 17 -6.43 -13.26 -4.70
C GLU A 17 -6.57 -11.73 -4.53
N SER A 18 -5.48 -10.99 -4.70
CA SER A 18 -5.47 -9.53 -4.69
C SER A 18 -5.32 -8.99 -6.12
N CYS A 19 -6.07 -7.93 -6.46
CA CYS A 19 -6.02 -7.33 -7.79
C CYS A 19 -4.75 -6.48 -8.03
N PHE A 20 -4.24 -5.86 -6.97
CA PHE A 20 -3.12 -4.93 -7.02
C PHE A 20 -2.22 -5.14 -5.82
N ILE A 21 -0.91 -5.01 -6.06
CA ILE A 21 0.10 -4.90 -5.01
C ILE A 21 0.83 -3.59 -5.19
N PHE A 22 0.98 -2.84 -4.11
CA PHE A 22 1.73 -1.61 -4.13
C PHE A 22 2.55 -1.51 -2.85
N LYS A 23 3.69 -0.84 -2.96
CA LYS A 23 4.55 -0.56 -1.84
C LYS A 23 4.59 0.94 -1.62
N VAL A 24 4.41 1.33 -0.38
CA VAL A 24 4.29 2.72 0.06
C VAL A 24 5.26 2.97 1.20
N ARG A 25 5.84 4.16 1.24
CA ARG A 25 6.73 4.59 2.32
C ARG A 25 6.08 5.73 3.10
N PHE A 26 5.92 5.51 4.39
CA PHE A 26 5.38 6.50 5.32
C PHE A 26 6.38 6.74 6.46
N LYS A 27 6.31 7.93 7.06
CA LYS A 27 7.14 8.29 8.23
C LYS A 27 6.47 7.91 9.55
N SER A 28 5.14 7.89 9.59
CA SER A 28 4.34 7.61 10.80
C SER A 28 3.30 6.52 10.53
N MET A 29 2.99 5.75 11.56
CA MET A 29 1.90 4.74 11.54
C MET A 29 0.54 5.40 11.27
N ILE A 30 0.32 6.63 11.78
CA ILE A 30 -0.93 7.38 11.62
C ILE A 30 -1.22 7.67 10.14
N ASP A 31 -0.18 7.96 9.37
CA ASP A 31 -0.34 8.22 7.93
C ASP A 31 -0.71 6.93 7.17
N VAL A 32 -0.21 5.78 7.63
CA VAL A 32 -0.56 4.47 7.07
C VAL A 32 -2.05 4.18 7.31
N GLU A 33 -2.53 4.36 8.53
CA GLU A 33 -3.94 4.14 8.87
C GLU A 33 -4.86 5.03 8.03
N ARG A 34 -4.56 6.33 7.93
CA ARG A 34 -5.31 7.25 7.06
C ARG A 34 -5.31 6.83 5.60
N PHE A 35 -4.18 6.32 5.12
CA PHE A 35 -4.08 5.82 3.75
C PHE A 35 -4.94 4.56 3.56
N VAL A 36 -4.85 3.60 4.48
CA VAL A 36 -5.67 2.37 4.45
C VAL A 36 -7.16 2.72 4.51
N ASP A 37 -7.58 3.63 5.38
CA ASP A 37 -8.97 4.09 5.47
C ASP A 37 -9.44 4.73 4.16
N SER A 38 -8.59 5.54 3.52
CA SER A 38 -8.90 6.11 2.20
C SER A 38 -9.00 5.04 1.11
N MET A 39 -8.35 3.89 1.30
CA MET A 39 -8.32 2.78 0.36
C MET A 39 -9.47 1.79 0.54
N GLN A 40 -10.01 1.67 1.76
CA GLN A 40 -11.19 0.82 2.04
C GLN A 40 -12.39 1.14 1.13
N ARG A 41 -12.51 2.40 0.70
CA ARG A 41 -13.57 2.82 -0.24
C ARG A 41 -13.48 2.16 -1.62
N TYR A 42 -12.30 1.68 -2.01
CA TYR A 42 -12.06 1.00 -3.29
C TYR A 42 -12.15 -0.52 -3.18
N GLY A 43 -12.24 -1.07 -1.97
CA GLY A 43 -12.37 -2.50 -1.71
C GLY A 43 -11.57 -2.95 -0.49
N HIS A 44 -11.45 -4.27 -0.33
CA HIS A 44 -10.66 -4.86 0.75
C HIS A 44 -9.16 -4.71 0.50
N THR A 45 -8.44 -4.28 1.53
CA THR A 45 -6.99 -4.09 1.50
C THR A 45 -6.30 -4.99 2.51
N LYS A 46 -5.16 -5.58 2.13
CA LYS A 46 -4.29 -6.35 3.02
C LYS A 46 -2.95 -5.65 3.16
N THR A 47 -2.68 -5.10 4.35
CA THR A 47 -1.47 -4.32 4.63
C THR A 47 -0.43 -5.20 5.30
N HIS A 48 0.78 -5.23 4.75
CA HIS A 48 1.93 -5.92 5.37
C HIS A 48 3.01 -4.91 5.73
N PHE A 49 3.36 -4.86 7.02
CA PHE A 49 4.44 -4.00 7.50
C PHE A 49 5.79 -4.67 7.29
N ILE A 50 6.68 -3.97 6.58
CA ILE A 50 8.05 -4.41 6.35
C ILE A 50 8.91 -3.80 7.45
N PHE A 51 9.26 -4.60 8.46
CA PHE A 51 10.10 -4.16 9.60
C PHE A 51 11.59 -4.14 9.26
N SER A 52 12.04 -5.06 8.42
CA SER A 52 13.43 -5.18 8.02
C SER A 52 13.53 -5.58 6.55
N LYS A 53 14.63 -5.17 5.92
CA LYS A 53 15.03 -5.65 4.60
C LYS A 53 16.30 -6.46 4.80
N THR A 54 16.25 -7.75 4.45
CA THR A 54 17.45 -8.56 4.32
C THR A 54 18.17 -8.19 3.02
N ILE A 55 19.48 -8.03 3.13
CA ILE A 55 20.41 -7.73 2.03
C ILE A 55 20.77 -9.03 1.32
#